data_AF-A0A524G9U5-F1
#
_entry.id   AF-A0A524G9U5-F1
#
_cell.length_a   1.000
_cell.length_b   1.000
_cell.length_c   1.000
_cell.angle_alpha   90.00
_cell.angle_beta   90.00
_cell.angle_gamma   90.00
#
_symmetry.space_group_name_H-M   'P 1'
#
loop_
_entity.id
_entity.type
_entity.pdbx_description
1 polymer ?
#
loop_
_entity_poly.entity_id
_entity_poly.type
_entity_poly.pdbx_seq_one_letter_code
_entity_poly.pdbx_strand_id
1 'polypeptide(L)'
;MDVTTELSGSPKYFVAMSKVVEELKKGNPMSIGSLSKKLGIDRRTVGRVVDILLDVQETLATQEIKTRRVGRRFVIQFNRRSVQARNLLKSANDVVRRKTSFSILKRQK
;
A
#
# COMPACT_ATOMS: atom_id res chain seq x y z
N MET A 1 -16.12 -12.43 -4.18
CA MET A 1 -17.17 -11.40 -4.03
C MET A 1 -16.63 -10.15 -4.68
N ASP A 2 -17.15 -9.82 -5.87
CA ASP A 2 -16.68 -8.68 -6.67
C ASP A 2 -17.15 -7.37 -6.04
N VAL A 3 -16.23 -6.64 -5.41
CA VAL A 3 -16.48 -5.32 -4.80
C VAL A 3 -16.48 -4.20 -5.85
N THR A 4 -16.25 -4.51 -7.12
CA THR A 4 -15.84 -3.54 -8.15
C THR A 4 -16.99 -2.91 -8.94
N THR A 5 -18.21 -3.43 -8.89
CA THR A 5 -19.26 -3.05 -9.85
C THR A 5 -20.12 -1.84 -9.45
N GLU A 6 -20.03 -1.32 -8.22
CA GLU A 6 -20.89 -0.19 -7.77
C GLU A 6 -20.20 1.19 -7.75
N LEU A 7 -18.89 1.27 -7.96
CA LEU A 7 -18.11 2.50 -7.68
C LEU A 7 -17.97 3.48 -8.87
N SER A 8 -18.54 3.15 -10.03
CA SER A 8 -18.27 3.89 -11.28
C SER A 8 -19.15 5.14 -11.53
N GLY A 9 -20.21 5.38 -10.73
CA GLY A 9 -21.29 6.30 -11.15
C GLY A 9 -21.63 7.50 -10.27
N SER A 10 -21.11 7.63 -9.05
CA SER A 10 -21.60 8.66 -8.11
C SER A 10 -20.53 9.70 -7.74
N PRO A 11 -20.65 10.96 -8.21
CA PRO A 11 -19.78 12.08 -7.81
C PRO A 11 -19.66 12.25 -6.29
N LYS A 12 -20.69 11.83 -5.55
CA LYS A 12 -20.76 11.89 -4.09
C LYS A 12 -19.64 11.08 -3.40
N TYR A 13 -19.29 9.89 -3.92
CA TYR A 13 -18.26 9.05 -3.32
C TYR A 13 -16.85 9.63 -3.51
N PHE A 14 -16.58 10.20 -4.68
CA PHE A 14 -15.31 10.87 -4.94
C PHE A 14 -15.09 12.07 -4.00
N VAL A 15 -16.11 12.91 -3.84
CA VAL A 15 -16.08 14.05 -2.91
C VAL A 15 -15.97 13.60 -1.45
N ALA A 16 -16.61 12.50 -1.08
CA ALA A 16 -16.46 11.93 0.26
C ALA A 16 -15.03 11.44 0.51
N MET A 17 -14.44 10.75 -0.47
CA MET A 17 -13.08 10.22 -0.36
C MET A 17 -12.04 11.33 -0.23
N SER A 18 -12.12 12.39 -1.04
CA SER A 18 -11.18 13.52 -0.95
C SER A 18 -11.23 14.20 0.42
N LYS A 19 -12.44 14.45 0.96
CA LYS A 19 -12.64 15.05 2.29
C LYS A 19 -12.07 14.19 3.42
N VAL A 20 -12.29 12.88 3.36
CA VAL A 20 -11.74 11.95 4.36
C VAL A 20 -10.21 11.95 4.31
N VAL A 21 -9.62 11.90 3.11
CA VAL A 21 -8.15 11.94 2.95
C VAL A 21 -7.56 13.25 3.46
N GLU A 22 -8.19 14.40 3.16
CA GLU A 22 -7.75 15.71 3.67
C GLU A 22 -7.77 15.77 5.20
N GLU A 23 -8.78 15.17 5.83
CA GLU A 23 -8.86 15.14 7.29
C GLU A 23 -7.81 14.21 7.90
N LEU A 24 -7.61 13.02 7.31
CA LEU A 24 -6.59 12.06 7.77
C LEU A 24 -5.16 12.59 7.59
N LYS A 25 -4.90 13.42 6.57
CA LYS A 25 -3.59 14.07 6.36
C LYS A 25 -3.16 14.95 7.54
N LYS A 26 -4.09 15.41 8.38
CA LYS A 26 -3.78 16.22 9.56
C LYS A 26 -3.13 15.40 10.70
N GLY A 27 -3.14 14.07 10.59
CA GLY A 27 -2.43 13.18 11.54
C GLY A 27 -3.12 13.02 12.90
N ASN A 28 -4.29 13.61 13.11
CA ASN A 28 -5.02 13.48 14.36
C ASN A 28 -5.78 12.14 14.39
N PRO A 29 -5.62 11.30 15.42
CA PRO A 29 -6.36 10.06 15.54
C PRO A 29 -7.85 10.36 15.73
N MET A 30 -8.69 9.81 14.87
CA MET A 30 -10.15 9.98 14.93
C MET A 30 -10.86 8.65 14.66
N SER A 31 -11.96 8.41 15.35
CA SER A 31 -12.85 7.28 15.04
C SER A 31 -13.66 7.55 13.76
N ILE A 32 -14.16 6.50 13.11
CA ILE A 32 -15.11 6.60 11.98
C ILE A 32 -16.32 7.47 12.37
N GLY A 33 -16.82 7.31 13.60
CA GLY A 33 -17.94 8.11 14.11
C GLY A 33 -17.59 9.60 14.24
N SER A 34 -16.38 9.91 14.68
CA SER A 34 -15.88 11.29 14.79
C SER A 34 -15.66 11.93 13.42
N LEU A 35 -15.11 11.17 12.46
CA LEU A 35 -14.94 11.61 11.06
C LEU A 35 -16.28 11.88 10.39
N SER A 36 -17.24 10.97 10.55
CA SER A 36 -18.61 11.12 10.03
C SER A 36 -19.27 12.39 10.56
N LYS A 37 -19.22 12.63 11.87
CA LYS A 37 -19.78 13.85 12.49
C LYS A 37 -19.10 15.12 11.99
N LYS A 38 -17.76 15.11 11.87
CA LYS A 38 -16.98 16.27 11.45
C LYS A 38 -17.20 16.63 9.98
N LEU A 39 -17.33 15.62 9.11
CA LEU A 39 -17.42 15.80 7.67
C LEU A 39 -18.88 15.86 7.16
N GLY A 40 -19.86 15.52 8.00
CA GLY A 40 -21.27 15.43 7.62
C GLY A 40 -21.55 14.29 6.64
N ILE A 41 -20.73 13.23 6.67
CA ILE A 41 -20.80 12.08 5.75
C ILE A 41 -21.37 10.89 6.52
N ASP A 42 -22.21 10.08 5.88
CA ASP A 42 -22.74 8.86 6.47
C ASP A 42 -21.62 7.92 6.94
N ARG A 43 -21.81 7.28 8.10
CA ARG A 43 -20.80 6.40 8.71
C ARG A 43 -20.44 5.22 7.80
N ARG A 44 -21.38 4.66 7.04
CA ARG A 44 -21.09 3.55 6.13
C ARG A 44 -20.21 3.99 4.98
N THR A 45 -20.45 5.19 4.45
CA THR A 45 -19.61 5.78 3.40
C THR A 45 -18.19 6.05 3.92
N VAL A 46 -18.05 6.63 5.12
CA VAL A 46 -16.72 6.82 5.73
C VAL A 46 -16.02 5.48 5.95
N GLY A 47 -16.73 4.47 6.45
CA GLY A 47 -16.20 3.11 6.62
C GLY A 47 -15.64 2.55 5.32
N ARG A 48 -16.46 2.52 4.25
CA ARG A 48 -16.04 2.05 2.92
C ARG A 48 -14.80 2.80 2.40
N VAL A 49 -14.74 4.12 2.58
CA VAL A 49 -13.58 4.92 2.16
C VAL A 49 -12.33 4.52 2.95
N VAL A 50 -12.45 4.36 4.27
CA VAL A 50 -11.32 3.93 5.12
C VAL A 50 -10.84 2.54 4.72
N ASP A 51 -11.75 1.60 4.45
CA ASP A 51 -11.41 0.25 4.01
C ASP A 51 -10.64 0.27 2.68
N ILE A 52 -11.08 1.08 1.69
CA ILE A 52 -10.37 1.27 0.42
C ILE A 52 -8.96 1.84 0.65
N LEU A 53 -8.82 2.82 1.56
CA LEU A 53 -7.52 3.41 1.86
C LEU A 53 -6.56 2.40 2.51
N LEU A 54 -7.08 1.53 3.38
CA LEU A 54 -6.28 0.46 4.00
C LEU A 54 -5.84 -0.58 2.98
N ASP A 55 -6.73 -1.01 2.09
CA ASP A 55 -6.40 -1.95 1.00
C ASP A 55 -5.33 -1.37 0.05
N VAL A 56 -5.45 -0.07 -0.27
CA VAL A 56 -4.42 0.64 -1.04
C VAL A 56 -3.10 0.71 -0.26
N GLN A 57 -3.11 0.97 1.05
CA GLN A 57 -1.91 0.97 1.87
C GLN A 57 -1.23 -0.40 1.92
N GLU A 58 -2.00 -1.47 2.07
CA GLU A 58 -1.51 -2.85 2.08
C GLU A 58 -0.89 -3.23 0.73
N THR A 59 -1.59 -2.90 -0.36
CA THR A 59 -1.08 -3.11 -1.73
C THR A 59 0.21 -2.32 -1.95
N LEU A 60 0.26 -1.06 -1.51
CA LEU A 60 1.46 -0.22 -1.63
C LEU A 60 2.61 -0.64 -0.71
N ALA A 61 2.35 -1.41 0.34
CA ALA A 61 3.41 -1.98 1.18
C ALA A 61 4.23 -3.01 0.39
N THR A 62 3.58 -3.78 -0.48
CA THR A 62 4.19 -4.88 -1.25
C THR A 62 4.54 -4.48 -2.70
N GLN A 63 3.80 -3.55 -3.27
CA GLN A 63 3.89 -3.14 -4.67
C GLN A 63 4.13 -1.63 -4.79
N GLU A 64 4.75 -1.21 -5.88
CA GLU A 64 5.01 0.17 -6.25
C GLU A 64 4.16 0.50 -7.48
N ILE A 65 3.40 1.59 -7.40
CA ILE A 65 2.68 2.11 -8.57
C ILE A 65 3.68 2.86 -9.45
N LYS A 66 3.82 2.43 -10.70
CA LYS A 66 4.56 3.14 -11.73
C LYS A 66 3.64 3.63 -12.82
N THR A 67 3.89 4.85 -13.27
CA THR A 67 3.17 5.45 -14.37
C THR A 67 4.11 5.59 -15.56
N ARG A 68 3.73 5.03 -16.71
CA ARG A 68 4.43 5.22 -17.98
C ARG A 68 3.51 5.91 -18.98
N ARG A 69 4.00 6.98 -19.61
CA ARG A 69 3.29 7.61 -20.72
C ARG A 69 3.47 6.77 -21.99
N VAL A 70 2.36 6.35 -22.59
CA VAL A 70 2.34 5.63 -23.87
C VAL A 70 1.48 6.46 -24.83
N GLY A 71 2.15 7.24 -25.67
CA GLY A 71 1.50 8.24 -26.54
C GLY A 71 0.76 9.31 -25.74
N ARG A 72 -0.56 9.40 -25.94
CA ARG A 72 -1.46 10.36 -25.26
C ARG A 72 -2.06 9.81 -23.96
N ARG A 73 -1.77 8.57 -23.57
CA ARG A 73 -2.35 7.91 -22.40
C ARG A 73 -1.30 7.65 -21.32
N PHE A 74 -1.74 7.61 -20.07
CA PHE A 74 -0.96 7.11 -18.95
C PHE A 74 -1.34 5.66 -18.69
N VAL A 75 -0.34 4.79 -18.65
CA VAL A 75 -0.48 3.40 -18.21
C VAL A 75 0.01 3.33 -16.77
N ILE A 76 -0.87 2.86 -15.88
CA ILE A 76 -0.59 2.68 -14.46
C ILE A 76 -0.34 1.18 -14.25
N GLN A 77 0.81 0.82 -13.68
CA GLN A 77 1.20 -0.55 -13.42
C GLN A 77 1.66 -0.72 -11.98
N PHE A 78 1.29 -1.85 -11.37
CA PHE A 78 1.87 -2.28 -10.10
C PHE A 78 3.11 -3.13 -10.36
N ASN A 79 4.24 -2.75 -9.75
CA ASN A 79 5.47 -3.54 -9.75
C ASN A 79 5.75 -4.03 -8.34
N ARG A 80 6.16 -5.29 -8.16
CA ARG A 80 6.57 -5.76 -6.82
C ARG A 80 7.75 -4.94 -6.30
N ARG A 81 7.68 -4.48 -5.05
CA ARG A 81 8.81 -3.80 -4.39
C ARG A 81 9.95 -4.80 -4.24
N SER A 82 10.94 -4.69 -5.11
CA SER A 82 12.13 -5.56 -5.10
C SER A 82 13.01 -5.36 -3.85
N VAL A 83 12.75 -4.35 -3.01
CA VAL A 83 13.49 -4.09 -1.77
C VAL A 83 13.31 -5.21 -0.74
N GLN A 84 12.08 -5.72 -0.55
CA GLN A 84 11.85 -6.86 0.36
C GLN A 84 12.51 -8.14 -0.18
N ALA A 85 12.38 -8.40 -1.49
CA ALA A 85 13.04 -9.54 -2.13
C ALA A 85 14.58 -9.41 -2.06
N ARG A 86 15.14 -8.21 -2.26
CA ARG A 86 16.58 -7.95 -2.10
C ARG A 86 17.03 -8.14 -0.65
N ASN A 87 16.26 -7.70 0.33
CA ASN A 87 16.60 -7.90 1.74
C ASN A 87 16.58 -9.38 2.12
N LEU A 88 15.60 -10.16 1.63
CA LEU A 88 15.55 -11.62 1.79
C LEU A 88 16.70 -12.34 1.09
N LEU A 89 17.06 -11.93 -0.12
CA LEU A 89 18.20 -12.51 -0.84
C LEU A 89 19.54 -12.13 -0.20
N LYS A 90 19.66 -10.90 0.32
CA LYS A 90 20.88 -10.42 0.99
C LYS A 90 21.10 -11.14 2.32
N SER A 91 20.04 -11.35 3.11
CA SER A 91 20.13 -12.13 4.35
C SER A 91 20.48 -13.60 4.09
N ALA A 92 19.95 -14.20 3.03
CA ALA A 92 20.33 -15.55 2.61
C ALA A 92 21.81 -15.64 2.20
N ASN A 93 22.32 -14.66 1.44
CA ASN A 93 23.71 -14.64 0.99
C ASN A 93 24.72 -14.45 2.14
N ASP A 94 24.39 -13.66 3.15
CA ASP A 94 25.24 -13.46 4.33
C ASP A 94 25.41 -14.75 5.15
N VAL A 95 24.37 -15.57 5.24
CA VAL A 95 24.43 -16.87 5.94
C VAL A 95 25.31 -17.87 5.20
N VAL A 96 25.20 -17.94 3.87
CA VAL A 96 26.02 -18.82 3.03
C VAL A 96 27.50 -18.44 3.14
N ARG A 97 27.83 -17.14 3.05
CA ARG A 97 29.20 -16.65 3.17
C ARG A 97 29.84 -17.03 4.49
N ARG A 98 29.15 -16.85 5.63
CA ARG A 98 29.71 -17.21 6.95
C ARG A 98 30.02 -18.70 7.06
N LYS A 99 29.15 -19.58 6.53
CA LYS A 99 29.38 -21.04 6.55
C LYS A 99 30.58 -21.45 5.70
N THR A 100 30.72 -20.86 4.51
CA THR A 100 31.87 -21.12 3.65
C THR A 100 33.18 -20.64 4.29
N SER A 101 33.21 -19.45 4.89
CA SER A 101 34.41 -18.92 5.59
C SER A 101 34.86 -19.85 6.72
N PHE A 102 33.92 -20.33 7.54
CA PHE A 102 34.22 -21.27 8.64
C PHE A 102 34.72 -22.62 8.13
N SER A 103 34.15 -23.14 7.05
CA SER A 103 34.59 -24.41 6.46
C SER A 103 35.98 -24.36 5.83
N ILE A 104 36.37 -23.20 5.27
CA ILE A 104 37.70 -22.96 4.70
C ILE A 104 38.75 -22.85 5.81
N LEU A 105 38.44 -22.13 6.89
CA LEU A 105 39.30 -22.02 8.08
C LEU A 105 39.52 -23.37 8.80
N LYS A 106 38.53 -24.26 8.81
CA LYS A 106 38.66 -25.61 9.40
C LYS A 106 39.51 -26.58 8.57
N ARG A 107 39.75 -26.30 7.28
CA ARG A 107 40.58 -27.14 6.40
C ARG A 107 42.08 -26.80 6.43
N GLN A 108 42.46 -25.69 7.05
CA GLN A 108 43.85 -25.23 7.14
C GLN A 108 44.55 -25.57 8.47
N LYS A 109 43.91 -26.35 9.34
CA LYS A 109 44.51 -26.97 10.52
C LYS A 109 44.56 -28.47 10.33
#